data_AF-A0A9E6WC59-F1
#
_entry.id   AF-A0A9E6WC59-F1
#
_cell.length_a   1.000
_cell.length_b   1.000
_cell.length_c   1.000
_cell.angle_alpha   90.00
_cell.angle_beta   90.00
_cell.angle_gamma   90.00
#
_symmetry.space_group_name_H-M   'P 1'
#
loop_
_entity.id
_entity.type
_entity.pdbx_description
1 polymer ?
#
loop_
_entity_poly.entity_id
_entity_poly.type
_entity_poly.pdbx_seq_one_letter_code
_entity_poly.pdbx_strand_id
1 'polypeptide(L)'
;MTIPQVVDAQPDSIVQLHQSKFARNMLELGDLYCFTDPAFQPGKVKFATIQNVGEKYGELNLVLFPEISDKTVGFYQFLNSLPVVQKENLVRMFSFYEKKFETELKKQGLPIELKYIAPAVSALNQNAIGENGTAGIWQLTHFQAVLNGLQVSQLADERFNPELSTRAFTSTMKQNFAIFNSPELAVLGYLYGNAKVKNAISFAGENASLTQILNCLPESAKLFVAAFQATAVFLESNHFIPDVESMAKRSVPDTVKITRQLHFQQVSEVLGVPQKQLEFLNPQYRFSIVPVKGKYSKLTVPDGYWDDFVLWQDSVYNFGDSTLFQMTAQNIEYPPAPGRQYVGEPVKNLQIEGKTKIKYTLQSGDVLGVIAEKYDVNVEDLKYWNNIANERRIQAGKNLDIFVDNEKADYYNGLQSQLKKEAAKPSLPVQFQQSAALAIYQPVDNGKKIEHVVKNGESPFTIAKKYNGITPEDILQWNNIADARKIQVGQKLIIYLK
;
A
#
# COMPACT_ATOMS: atom_id res chain seq x y z
N MET A 1 -31.00 29.17 0.40
CA MET A 1 -29.87 29.18 -0.55
C MET A 1 -29.52 27.74 -0.83
N THR A 2 -29.87 27.28 -2.03
CA THR A 2 -29.67 25.92 -2.52
C THR A 2 -28.19 25.71 -2.85
N ILE A 3 -27.58 24.70 -2.25
CA ILE A 3 -26.22 24.22 -2.56
C ILE A 3 -26.26 23.69 -4.00
N PRO A 4 -25.33 24.08 -4.89
CA PRO A 4 -25.30 23.53 -6.23
C PRO A 4 -24.91 22.05 -6.15
N GLN A 5 -25.79 21.18 -6.65
CA GLN A 5 -25.45 19.80 -6.94
C GLN A 5 -24.39 19.79 -8.03
N VAL A 6 -23.21 19.28 -7.71
CA VAL A 6 -22.21 18.89 -8.71
C VAL A 6 -22.81 17.71 -9.47
N VAL A 7 -23.20 17.96 -10.71
CA VAL A 7 -23.63 16.91 -11.64
C VAL A 7 -22.38 16.14 -12.03
N ASP A 8 -22.20 14.94 -11.45
CA ASP A 8 -21.18 13.97 -11.87
C ASP A 8 -21.52 13.51 -13.29
N ALA A 9 -20.91 14.16 -14.29
CA ALA A 9 -20.83 13.61 -15.63
C ALA A 9 -19.99 12.33 -15.57
N GLN A 10 -20.58 11.20 -15.96
CA GLN A 10 -19.84 9.95 -16.16
C GLN A 10 -18.71 10.23 -17.17
N PRO A 11 -17.44 9.92 -16.85
CA PRO A 11 -16.33 10.24 -17.75
C PRO A 11 -16.43 9.44 -19.05
N ASP A 12 -16.49 10.13 -20.19
CA ASP A 12 -16.68 9.57 -21.53
C ASP A 12 -15.47 8.76 -22.03
N SER A 13 -14.34 8.75 -21.29
CA SER A 13 -13.17 7.90 -21.58
C SER A 13 -12.36 7.57 -20.32
N ILE A 14 -11.60 6.46 -20.37
CA ILE A 14 -10.67 6.07 -19.28
C ILE A 14 -9.60 7.15 -18.99
N VAL A 15 -9.24 7.95 -20.00
CA VAL A 15 -8.32 9.09 -19.86
C VAL A 15 -8.92 10.16 -18.96
N GLN A 16 -10.18 10.55 -19.24
CA GLN A 16 -10.91 11.53 -18.43
C GLN A 16 -11.12 11.01 -17.00
N LEU A 17 -11.47 9.73 -16.83
CA LEU A 17 -11.59 9.14 -15.50
C LEU A 17 -10.28 9.23 -14.71
N HIS A 18 -9.15 8.94 -15.34
CA HIS A 18 -7.83 9.05 -14.73
C HIS A 18 -7.49 10.50 -14.35
N GLN A 19 -7.74 11.46 -15.24
CA GLN A 19 -7.53 12.89 -15.00
C GLN A 19 -8.44 13.43 -13.90
N SER A 20 -9.73 13.09 -13.89
CA SER A 20 -10.67 13.51 -12.85
C SER A 20 -10.28 13.00 -11.47
N LYS A 21 -9.78 11.76 -11.36
CA LYS A 21 -9.23 11.24 -10.09
C LYS A 21 -8.03 12.03 -9.63
N PHE A 22 -7.11 12.34 -10.54
CA PHE A 22 -5.93 13.15 -10.21
C PHE A 22 -6.34 14.57 -9.76
N ALA A 23 -7.25 15.21 -10.50
CA ALA A 23 -7.78 16.54 -10.17
C ALA A 23 -8.50 16.55 -8.80
N ARG A 24 -9.24 15.50 -8.47
CA ARG A 24 -9.86 15.35 -7.15
C ARG A 24 -8.82 15.26 -6.04
N ASN A 25 -7.78 14.44 -6.20
CA ASN A 25 -6.70 14.38 -5.20
C ASN A 25 -6.00 15.74 -5.04
N MET A 26 -5.77 16.46 -6.14
CA MET A 26 -5.19 17.81 -6.14
C MET A 26 -6.08 18.84 -5.44
N LEU A 27 -7.40 18.72 -5.59
CA LEU A 27 -8.38 19.56 -4.89
C LEU A 27 -8.36 19.27 -3.39
N GLU A 28 -8.45 17.99 -3.01
CA GLU A 28 -8.45 17.53 -1.61
C GLU A 28 -7.14 17.86 -0.86
N LEU A 29 -6.02 18.05 -1.57
CA LEU A 29 -4.81 18.61 -0.93
C LEU A 29 -5.11 19.93 -0.24
N GLY A 30 -5.93 20.80 -0.84
CA GLY A 30 -6.29 22.11 -0.27
C GLY A 30 -7.08 22.02 1.04
N ASP A 31 -7.69 20.88 1.32
CA ASP A 31 -8.45 20.64 2.56
C ASP A 31 -7.56 20.20 3.73
N LEU A 32 -6.29 19.83 3.46
CA LEU A 32 -5.34 19.47 4.49
C LEU A 32 -5.04 20.68 5.37
N TYR A 33 -4.97 20.47 6.69
CA TYR A 33 -4.74 21.52 7.68
C TYR A 33 -3.52 22.39 7.35
N CYS A 34 -2.48 21.77 6.80
CA CYS A 34 -1.25 22.43 6.39
C CYS A 34 -1.43 23.54 5.34
N PHE A 35 -2.55 23.58 4.61
CA PHE A 35 -2.87 24.68 3.69
C PHE A 35 -3.87 25.69 4.25
N THR A 36 -4.47 25.38 5.40
CA THR A 36 -5.27 26.33 6.18
C THR A 36 -4.43 27.14 7.17
N ASP A 37 -3.23 26.65 7.51
CA ASP A 37 -2.27 27.31 8.39
C ASP A 37 -1.24 28.11 7.57
N PRO A 38 -1.23 29.45 7.62
CA PRO A 38 -0.29 30.28 6.85
C PRO A 38 1.17 30.09 7.28
N ALA A 39 1.43 29.47 8.45
CA ALA A 39 2.78 29.20 8.93
C ALA A 39 3.36 27.87 8.40
N PHE A 40 2.56 27.01 7.75
CA PHE A 40 3.08 25.78 7.17
C PHE A 40 3.74 26.05 5.82
N GLN A 41 5.06 25.85 5.76
CA GLN A 41 5.86 26.09 4.55
C GLN A 41 5.52 27.45 3.91
N PRO A 42 5.71 28.58 4.62
CA PRO A 42 5.53 29.90 4.03
C PRO A 42 6.54 30.05 2.88
N GLY A 43 6.13 30.68 1.79
CA GLY A 43 6.93 30.75 0.58
C GLY A 43 6.12 30.91 -0.69
N LYS A 44 6.81 30.96 -1.82
CA LYS A 44 6.20 31.14 -3.14
C LYS A 44 6.65 30.02 -4.07
N VAL A 45 5.76 29.61 -4.96
CA VAL A 45 6.12 28.68 -6.04
C VAL A 45 6.52 29.50 -7.26
N LYS A 46 7.67 29.19 -7.83
CA LYS A 46 8.10 29.75 -9.11
C LYS A 46 7.76 28.75 -10.22
N PHE A 47 6.75 29.10 -11.01
CA PHE A 47 6.38 28.31 -12.18
C PHE A 47 7.32 28.60 -13.37
N ALA A 48 7.72 27.56 -14.08
CA ALA A 48 8.47 27.64 -15.32
C ALA A 48 7.59 27.30 -16.52
N THR A 49 7.84 27.97 -17.64
CA THR A 49 7.22 27.66 -18.93
C THR A 49 8.08 26.67 -19.69
N ILE A 50 7.55 25.48 -19.97
CA ILE A 50 8.24 24.44 -20.73
C ILE A 50 7.67 24.39 -22.14
N GLN A 51 8.52 24.61 -23.14
CA GLN A 51 8.10 24.57 -24.55
C GLN A 51 8.07 23.14 -25.11
N ASN A 52 9.04 22.30 -24.73
CA ASN A 52 9.16 20.93 -25.20
C ASN A 52 9.26 19.96 -24.01
N VAL A 53 8.16 19.25 -23.72
CA VAL A 53 8.07 18.31 -22.59
C VAL A 53 9.01 17.12 -22.80
N GLY A 54 9.16 16.63 -24.04
CA GLY A 54 10.01 15.48 -24.34
C GLY A 54 11.49 15.76 -24.16
N GLU A 55 11.95 16.91 -24.66
CA GLU A 55 13.32 17.39 -24.43
C GLU A 55 13.59 17.57 -22.93
N LYS A 56 12.67 18.23 -22.21
CA LYS A 56 12.83 18.45 -20.77
C LYS A 56 12.85 17.14 -19.97
N TYR A 57 12.04 16.16 -20.36
CA TYR A 57 12.07 14.83 -19.75
C TYR A 57 13.40 14.12 -20.02
N GLY A 58 13.93 14.20 -21.24
CA GLY A 58 15.23 13.65 -21.60
C GLY A 58 16.39 14.21 -20.76
N GLU A 59 16.35 15.51 -20.42
CA GLU A 59 17.34 16.15 -19.54
C GLU A 59 17.35 15.57 -18.11
N LEU A 60 16.22 15.04 -17.63
CA LEU A 60 16.15 14.41 -16.31
C LEU A 60 16.96 13.12 -16.24
N ASN A 61 17.22 12.48 -17.39
CA ASN A 61 17.98 11.25 -17.53
C ASN A 61 17.53 10.15 -16.55
N LEU A 62 16.21 9.96 -16.46
CA LEU A 62 15.60 8.99 -15.56
C LEU A 62 15.87 7.56 -16.06
N VAL A 63 16.27 6.69 -15.14
CA VAL A 63 16.35 5.23 -15.34
C VAL A 63 14.96 4.64 -15.58
N LEU A 64 13.93 5.18 -14.92
CA LEU A 64 12.56 4.67 -15.04
C LEU A 64 11.80 5.30 -16.20
N PHE A 65 11.29 4.46 -17.09
CA PHE A 65 10.41 4.84 -18.21
C PHE A 65 11.04 5.87 -19.16
N PRO A 66 12.22 5.60 -19.76
CA PRO A 66 12.94 6.59 -20.57
C PRO A 66 12.21 7.00 -21.86
N GLU A 67 11.33 6.16 -22.38
CA GLU A 67 10.57 6.43 -23.62
C GLU A 67 9.30 7.26 -23.32
N ILE A 68 9.25 8.48 -23.86
CA ILE A 68 8.07 9.36 -23.74
C ILE A 68 7.00 9.00 -24.78
N SER A 69 5.73 9.29 -24.45
CA SER A 69 4.60 9.15 -25.37
C SER A 69 3.76 10.43 -25.48
N ASP A 70 2.90 10.52 -26.48
CA ASP A 70 1.93 11.62 -26.62
C ASP A 70 1.01 11.77 -25.40
N LYS A 71 0.75 10.66 -24.68
CA LYS A 71 -0.04 10.67 -23.45
C LYS A 71 0.65 11.49 -22.35
N THR A 72 1.98 11.51 -22.33
CA THR A 72 2.78 12.29 -21.38
C THR A 72 2.62 13.78 -21.62
N VAL A 73 2.69 14.19 -22.89
CA VAL A 73 2.44 15.59 -23.28
C VAL A 73 1.01 15.99 -22.94
N GLY A 74 0.03 15.13 -23.24
CA GLY A 74 -1.38 15.36 -22.90
C GLY A 74 -1.62 15.46 -21.38
N PHE A 75 -0.99 14.61 -20.58
CA PHE A 75 -1.10 14.67 -19.12
C PHE A 75 -0.41 15.92 -18.55
N TYR A 76 0.74 16.32 -19.10
CA TYR A 76 1.42 17.55 -18.71
C TYR A 76 0.59 18.80 -19.02
N GLN A 77 -0.06 18.85 -20.18
CA GLN A 77 -1.00 19.93 -20.53
C GLN A 77 -2.21 19.96 -19.58
N PHE A 78 -2.79 18.80 -19.29
CA PHE A 78 -3.86 18.67 -18.29
C PHE A 78 -3.41 19.19 -16.92
N LEU A 79 -2.25 18.75 -16.42
CA LEU A 79 -1.69 19.20 -15.15
C LEU A 79 -1.52 20.72 -15.10
N ASN A 80 -1.05 21.32 -16.20
CA ASN A 80 -0.90 22.78 -16.30
C ASN A 80 -2.23 23.54 -16.40
N SER A 81 -3.28 22.90 -16.90
CA SER A 81 -4.63 23.49 -16.96
C SER A 81 -5.33 23.57 -15.60
N LEU A 82 -4.86 22.82 -14.60
CA LEU A 82 -5.42 22.87 -13.25
C LEU A 82 -5.23 24.25 -12.58
N PRO A 83 -6.13 24.63 -11.64
CA PRO A 83 -6.03 25.88 -10.89
C PRO A 83 -4.66 26.08 -10.25
N VAL A 84 -4.19 27.34 -10.27
CA VAL A 84 -2.86 27.71 -9.75
C VAL A 84 -2.67 27.22 -8.32
N VAL A 85 -3.64 27.42 -7.43
CA VAL A 85 -3.58 27.00 -6.02
C VAL A 85 -3.34 25.49 -5.88
N GLN A 86 -4.02 24.67 -6.69
CA GLN A 86 -3.84 23.21 -6.65
C GLN A 86 -2.42 22.81 -7.07
N LYS A 87 -1.91 23.45 -8.13
CA LYS A 87 -0.53 23.26 -8.60
C LYS A 87 0.50 23.70 -7.56
N GLU A 88 0.26 24.82 -6.88
CA GLU A 88 1.12 25.30 -5.80
C GLU A 88 1.16 24.32 -4.62
N ASN A 89 0.01 23.79 -4.22
CA ASN A 89 -0.10 22.81 -3.15
C ASN A 89 0.67 21.52 -3.47
N LEU A 90 0.60 21.03 -4.71
CA LEU A 90 1.39 19.88 -5.15
C LEU A 90 2.90 20.12 -5.02
N VAL A 91 3.39 21.25 -5.54
CA VAL A 91 4.83 21.59 -5.48
C VAL A 91 5.31 21.75 -4.03
N ARG A 92 4.51 22.40 -3.18
CA ARG A 92 4.79 22.56 -1.75
C ARG A 92 4.83 21.21 -1.02
N MET A 93 3.85 20.34 -1.26
CA MET A 93 3.81 19.00 -0.67
C MET A 93 4.99 18.14 -1.13
N PHE A 94 5.35 18.22 -2.41
CA PHE A 94 6.51 17.49 -2.92
C PHE A 94 7.80 17.96 -2.23
N SER A 95 8.03 19.28 -2.15
CA SER A 95 9.18 19.85 -1.45
C SER A 95 9.25 19.42 0.01
N PHE A 96 8.11 19.26 0.69
CA PHE A 96 8.04 18.76 2.06
C PHE A 96 8.47 17.30 2.22
N TYR A 97 8.11 16.42 1.27
CA TYR A 97 8.36 14.98 1.36
C TYR A 97 9.63 14.51 0.64
N GLU A 98 10.09 15.22 -0.38
CA GLU A 98 11.14 14.80 -1.30
C GLU A 98 12.39 14.26 -0.57
N LYS A 99 12.95 15.04 0.36
CA LYS A 99 14.16 14.64 1.10
C LYS A 99 13.93 13.37 1.94
N LYS A 100 12.72 13.19 2.50
CA LYS A 100 12.37 12.00 3.28
C LYS A 100 12.28 10.77 2.37
N PHE A 101 11.66 10.92 1.20
CA PHE A 101 11.60 9.85 0.19
C PHE A 101 12.99 9.44 -0.28
N GLU A 102 13.83 10.41 -0.66
CA GLU A 102 15.19 10.12 -1.10
C GLU A 102 16.03 9.43 0.00
N THR A 103 15.86 9.85 1.25
CA THR A 103 16.59 9.25 2.37
C THR A 103 16.23 7.77 2.53
N GLU A 104 14.94 7.42 2.52
CA GLU A 104 14.52 6.02 2.66
C GLU A 104 14.87 5.20 1.40
N LEU A 105 14.73 5.77 0.20
CA LEU A 105 15.13 5.11 -1.06
C LEU A 105 16.64 4.79 -1.08
N LYS A 106 17.49 5.76 -0.76
CA LYS A 106 18.96 5.59 -0.67
C LYS A 106 19.32 4.53 0.36
N LYS A 107 18.67 4.54 1.53
CA LYS A 107 18.86 3.54 2.59
C LYS A 107 18.55 2.12 2.13
N GLN A 108 17.56 1.95 1.26
CA GLN A 108 17.20 0.63 0.71
C GLN A 108 18.01 0.22 -0.52
N GLY A 109 18.84 1.11 -1.07
CA GLY A 109 19.59 0.91 -2.32
C GLY A 109 18.71 1.00 -3.57
N LEU A 110 17.63 1.79 -3.52
CA LEU A 110 16.66 1.94 -4.60
C LEU A 110 16.91 3.23 -5.41
N PRO A 111 16.50 3.28 -6.69
CA PRO A 111 16.58 4.50 -7.50
C PRO A 111 15.79 5.65 -6.86
N ILE A 112 16.41 6.82 -6.77
CA ILE A 112 15.79 8.01 -6.14
C ILE A 112 14.55 8.49 -6.90
N GLU A 113 14.48 8.21 -8.20
CA GLU A 113 13.41 8.61 -9.12
C GLU A 113 12.06 7.98 -8.77
N LEU A 114 12.05 6.90 -7.98
CA LEU A 114 10.83 6.31 -7.43
C LEU A 114 10.04 7.33 -6.58
N LYS A 115 10.65 8.43 -6.15
CA LYS A 115 9.98 9.55 -5.49
C LYS A 115 8.81 10.14 -6.30
N TYR A 116 8.83 10.04 -7.64
CA TYR A 116 7.75 10.55 -8.50
C TYR A 116 6.53 9.62 -8.58
N ILE A 117 6.59 8.41 -8.01
CA ILE A 117 5.42 7.53 -8.00
C ILE A 117 4.31 8.12 -7.11
N ALA A 118 4.64 8.60 -5.91
CA ALA A 118 3.65 9.18 -5.00
C ALA A 118 2.84 10.35 -5.63
N PRO A 119 3.47 11.39 -6.24
CA PRO A 119 2.70 12.42 -6.93
C PRO A 119 1.92 11.86 -8.13
N ALA A 120 2.43 10.86 -8.85
CA ALA A 120 1.71 10.28 -9.99
C ALA A 120 0.45 9.49 -9.59
N VAL A 121 0.48 8.75 -8.47
CA VAL A 121 -0.64 7.87 -8.08
C VAL A 121 -1.65 8.52 -7.16
N SER A 122 -1.26 9.51 -6.36
CA SER A 122 -2.15 10.13 -5.38
C SER A 122 -2.07 11.66 -5.33
N ALA A 123 -1.28 12.29 -6.21
CA ALA A 123 -0.94 13.71 -6.09
C ALA A 123 -0.38 14.08 -4.69
N LEU A 124 0.28 13.14 -3.99
CA LEU A 124 0.72 13.29 -2.59
C LEU A 124 -0.40 13.50 -1.55
N ASN A 125 -1.65 13.27 -1.92
CA ASN A 125 -2.76 13.29 -0.97
C ASN A 125 -2.64 12.09 -0.03
N GLN A 126 -2.37 12.37 1.26
CA GLN A 126 -2.20 11.35 2.29
C GLN A 126 -3.49 10.64 2.67
N ASN A 127 -4.64 11.21 2.32
CA ASN A 127 -5.97 10.65 2.57
C ASN A 127 -6.55 9.96 1.32
N ALA A 128 -5.79 9.88 0.22
CA ALA A 128 -6.26 9.33 -1.05
C ALA A 128 -6.71 7.87 -0.91
N ILE A 129 -7.89 7.56 -1.47
CA ILE A 129 -8.44 6.21 -1.58
C ILE A 129 -8.68 5.91 -3.07
N GLY A 130 -8.07 4.83 -3.56
CA GLY A 130 -8.25 4.35 -4.92
C GLY A 130 -9.46 3.42 -5.04
N GLU A 131 -9.89 3.15 -6.27
CA GLU A 131 -11.11 2.37 -6.56
C GLU A 131 -11.10 0.96 -5.97
N ASN A 132 -9.94 0.33 -5.91
CA ASN A 132 -9.79 -1.04 -5.41
C ASN A 132 -9.41 -1.07 -3.92
N GLY A 133 -9.70 0.00 -3.18
CA GLY A 133 -9.39 0.10 -1.75
C GLY A 133 -7.91 0.31 -1.43
N THR A 134 -7.10 0.72 -2.40
CA THR A 134 -5.73 1.23 -2.17
C THR A 134 -5.78 2.53 -1.38
N ALA A 135 -4.78 2.78 -0.54
CA ALA A 135 -4.84 3.91 0.39
C ALA A 135 -3.51 4.65 0.54
N GLY A 136 -3.62 5.95 0.84
CA GLY A 136 -2.52 6.84 1.20
C GLY A 136 -1.68 7.33 0.03
N ILE A 137 -0.59 8.03 0.35
CA ILE A 137 0.31 8.66 -0.63
C ILE A 137 0.95 7.67 -1.63
N TRP A 138 1.09 6.41 -1.24
CA TRP A 138 1.69 5.36 -2.07
C TRP A 138 0.65 4.41 -2.68
N GLN A 139 -0.65 4.63 -2.42
CA GLN A 139 -1.73 3.78 -2.89
C GLN A 139 -1.50 2.29 -2.55
N LEU A 140 -1.13 1.98 -1.30
CA LEU A 140 -0.87 0.62 -0.86
C LEU A 140 -2.17 -0.20 -0.80
N THR A 141 -2.14 -1.43 -1.29
CA THR A 141 -3.20 -2.40 -1.04
C THR A 141 -3.19 -2.84 0.43
N HIS A 142 -4.32 -3.39 0.90
CA HIS A 142 -4.36 -4.01 2.24
C HIS A 142 -3.30 -5.11 2.39
N PHE A 143 -3.12 -5.94 1.36
CA PHE A 143 -2.15 -7.02 1.35
C PHE A 143 -0.71 -6.49 1.49
N GLN A 144 -0.33 -5.49 0.68
CA GLN A 144 1.00 -4.88 0.76
C GLN A 144 1.26 -4.28 2.14
N ALA A 145 0.26 -3.64 2.75
CA ALA A 145 0.39 -3.08 4.08
C ALA A 145 0.66 -4.16 5.13
N VAL A 146 -0.21 -5.17 5.21
CA VAL A 146 -0.09 -6.25 6.21
C VAL A 146 1.20 -7.05 6.02
N LEU A 147 1.59 -7.34 4.78
CA LEU A 147 2.85 -8.02 4.46
C LEU A 147 4.07 -7.27 4.99
N ASN A 148 4.01 -5.93 4.97
CA ASN A 148 5.07 -5.06 5.50
C ASN A 148 4.87 -4.67 6.98
N GLY A 149 3.95 -5.33 7.68
CA GLY A 149 3.75 -5.19 9.12
C GLY A 149 2.94 -3.95 9.53
N LEU A 150 2.24 -3.30 8.60
CA LEU A 150 1.35 -2.18 8.91
C LEU A 150 0.03 -2.70 9.50
N GLN A 151 -0.51 -1.95 10.46
CA GLN A 151 -1.83 -2.17 10.99
C GLN A 151 -2.89 -1.57 10.06
N VAL A 152 -3.82 -2.42 9.61
CA VAL A 152 -5.03 -2.00 8.91
C VAL A 152 -6.23 -2.57 9.66
N SER A 153 -7.02 -1.67 10.23
CA SER A 153 -8.17 -1.96 11.09
C SER A 153 -9.18 -0.82 10.99
N GLN A 154 -10.38 -1.02 11.54
CA GLN A 154 -11.44 -0.02 11.48
C GLN A 154 -11.06 1.33 12.10
N LEU A 155 -10.31 1.32 13.22
CA LEU A 155 -9.91 2.53 13.95
C LEU A 155 -8.52 3.06 13.55
N ALA A 156 -7.69 2.21 12.93
CA ALA A 156 -6.34 2.59 12.52
C ALA A 156 -5.94 1.91 11.22
N ASP A 157 -5.60 2.72 10.22
CA ASP A 157 -5.08 2.29 8.92
C ASP A 157 -3.77 3.01 8.61
N GLU A 158 -2.66 2.33 8.91
CA GLU A 158 -1.31 2.87 8.79
C GLU A 158 -0.85 3.09 7.33
N ARG A 159 -1.67 2.71 6.33
CA ARG A 159 -1.42 3.07 4.92
C ARG A 159 -1.53 4.57 4.68
N PHE A 160 -2.36 5.26 5.46
CA PHE A 160 -2.49 6.72 5.38
C PHE A 160 -1.31 7.44 6.05
N ASN A 161 -0.55 6.78 6.92
CA ASN A 161 0.64 7.38 7.56
C ASN A 161 1.79 7.49 6.54
N PRO A 162 2.26 8.69 6.17
CA PRO A 162 3.27 8.88 5.13
C PRO A 162 4.60 8.19 5.43
N GLU A 163 5.02 8.14 6.69
CA GLU A 163 6.30 7.56 7.08
C GLU A 163 6.26 6.02 7.05
N LEU A 164 5.21 5.43 7.63
CA LEU A 164 5.01 3.97 7.64
C LEU A 164 4.75 3.43 6.24
N SER A 165 3.91 4.12 5.46
CA SER A 165 3.63 3.74 4.07
C SER A 165 4.85 3.89 3.16
N THR A 166 5.72 4.89 3.36
CA THR A 166 6.99 5.01 2.61
C THR A 166 7.93 3.82 2.89
N ARG A 167 8.02 3.37 4.13
CA ARG A 167 8.79 2.16 4.47
C ARG A 167 8.20 0.91 3.82
N ALA A 168 6.88 0.75 3.84
CA ALA A 168 6.20 -0.37 3.20
C ALA A 168 6.39 -0.36 1.67
N PHE A 169 6.26 0.81 1.05
CA PHE A 169 6.49 1.03 -0.38
C PHE A 169 7.91 0.62 -0.76
N THR A 170 8.93 1.18 -0.11
CA THR A 170 10.34 0.88 -0.43
C THR A 170 10.70 -0.59 -0.18
N SER A 171 10.19 -1.21 0.90
CA SER A 171 10.34 -2.65 1.14
C SER A 171 9.71 -3.49 0.01
N THR A 172 8.51 -3.13 -0.44
CA THR A 172 7.82 -3.83 -1.55
C THR A 172 8.57 -3.64 -2.87
N MET A 173 9.04 -2.42 -3.16
CA MET A 173 9.85 -2.14 -4.35
C MET A 173 11.14 -2.98 -4.36
N LYS A 174 11.84 -3.08 -3.22
CA LYS A 174 13.04 -3.90 -3.11
C LYS A 174 12.78 -5.38 -3.42
N GLN A 175 11.64 -5.91 -2.94
CA GLN A 175 11.22 -7.27 -3.28
C GLN A 175 10.91 -7.41 -4.78
N ASN A 176 10.20 -6.44 -5.35
CA ASN A 176 9.85 -6.46 -6.77
C ASN A 176 11.08 -6.33 -7.69
N PHE A 177 12.09 -5.55 -7.33
CA PHE A 177 13.37 -5.49 -8.06
C PHE A 177 14.11 -6.83 -8.02
N ALA A 178 13.93 -7.64 -6.97
CA ALA A 178 14.49 -9.00 -6.95
C ALA A 178 13.69 -9.99 -7.82
N ILE A 179 12.41 -9.72 -8.06
CA ILE A 179 11.52 -10.54 -8.90
C ILE A 179 11.69 -10.19 -10.39
N PHE A 180 11.74 -8.90 -10.68
CA PHE A 180 11.81 -8.34 -12.02
C PHE A 180 13.19 -7.73 -12.20
N ASN A 181 14.00 -8.30 -13.09
CA ASN A 181 15.30 -7.74 -13.48
C ASN A 181 15.15 -6.49 -14.37
N SER A 182 14.15 -5.65 -14.11
CA SER A 182 13.85 -4.37 -14.75
C SER A 182 13.15 -3.45 -13.73
N PRO A 183 13.66 -2.22 -13.50
CA PRO A 183 13.04 -1.24 -12.63
C PRO A 183 11.58 -0.92 -12.99
N GLU A 184 11.27 -0.79 -14.28
CA GLU A 184 9.93 -0.46 -14.78
C GLU A 184 8.94 -1.58 -14.52
N LEU A 185 9.35 -2.84 -14.77
CA LEU A 185 8.52 -4.00 -14.48
C LEU A 185 8.31 -4.19 -12.98
N ALA A 186 9.29 -3.83 -12.14
CA ALA A 186 9.12 -3.83 -10.70
C ALA A 186 8.07 -2.82 -10.22
N VAL A 187 8.06 -1.62 -10.81
CA VAL A 187 7.04 -0.58 -10.56
C VAL A 187 5.66 -1.04 -11.03
N LEU A 188 5.57 -1.60 -12.24
CA LEU A 188 4.31 -2.12 -12.77
C LEU A 188 3.80 -3.29 -11.92
N GLY A 189 4.69 -4.15 -11.41
CA GLY A 189 4.33 -5.24 -10.51
C GLY A 189 3.77 -4.74 -9.17
N TYR A 190 4.28 -3.61 -8.67
CA TYR A 190 3.79 -2.98 -7.45
C TYR A 190 2.36 -2.45 -7.63
N LEU A 191 2.07 -1.81 -8.77
CA LEU A 191 0.78 -1.16 -9.03
C LEU A 191 -0.30 -2.11 -9.54
N TYR A 192 0.07 -3.06 -10.41
CA TYR A 192 -0.88 -3.92 -11.12
C TYR A 192 -0.81 -5.39 -10.68
N GLY A 193 0.12 -5.74 -9.78
CA GLY A 193 0.31 -7.07 -9.25
C GLY A 193 1.33 -7.89 -10.05
N ASN A 194 2.24 -8.55 -9.32
CA ASN A 194 3.37 -9.27 -9.90
C ASN A 194 2.95 -10.39 -10.87
N ALA A 195 1.85 -11.09 -10.57
CA ALA A 195 1.34 -12.15 -11.44
C ALA A 195 0.81 -11.60 -12.78
N LYS A 196 0.13 -10.45 -12.76
CA LYS A 196 -0.39 -9.82 -13.99
C LYS A 196 0.75 -9.36 -14.89
N VAL A 197 1.79 -8.78 -14.30
CA VAL A 197 2.99 -8.37 -15.06
C VAL A 197 3.74 -9.57 -15.63
N LYS A 198 3.91 -10.66 -14.87
CA LYS A 198 4.51 -11.90 -15.39
C LYS A 198 3.71 -12.49 -16.56
N ASN A 199 2.38 -12.48 -16.46
CA ASN A 199 1.52 -12.93 -17.55
C ASN A 199 1.65 -12.01 -18.77
N ALA A 200 1.68 -10.68 -18.59
CA ALA A 200 1.88 -9.71 -19.66
C ALA A 200 3.22 -9.92 -20.38
N ILE A 201 4.31 -10.19 -19.63
CA ILE A 201 5.62 -10.54 -20.21
C ILE A 201 5.49 -11.83 -21.04
N SER A 202 4.83 -12.86 -20.50
CA SER A 202 4.63 -14.13 -21.22
C SER A 202 3.80 -13.96 -22.49
N PHE A 203 2.79 -13.08 -22.49
CA PHE A 203 1.96 -12.80 -23.66
C PHE A 203 2.69 -11.98 -24.72
N ALA A 204 3.50 -11.00 -24.30
CA ALA A 204 4.27 -10.17 -25.20
C ALA A 204 5.44 -10.93 -25.87
N GLY A 205 5.94 -11.98 -25.20
CA GLY A 205 6.98 -12.88 -25.71
C GLY A 205 8.36 -12.63 -25.11
N GLU A 206 9.28 -13.58 -25.33
CA GLU A 206 10.68 -13.45 -24.91
C GLU A 206 11.34 -12.25 -25.62
N ASN A 207 12.01 -11.38 -24.86
CA ASN A 207 12.62 -10.12 -25.31
C ASN A 207 11.64 -9.02 -25.76
N ALA A 208 10.36 -9.10 -25.36
CA ALA A 208 9.41 -8.02 -25.60
C ALA A 208 9.89 -6.69 -24.99
N SER A 209 9.71 -5.60 -25.72
CA SER A 209 9.96 -4.25 -25.22
C SER A 209 8.94 -3.88 -24.14
N LEU A 210 9.26 -2.88 -23.32
CA LEU A 210 8.33 -2.36 -22.31
C LEU A 210 7.00 -1.93 -22.92
N THR A 211 7.05 -1.28 -24.09
CA THR A 211 5.86 -0.85 -24.85
C THR A 211 5.00 -2.04 -25.27
N GLN A 212 5.59 -3.15 -25.70
CA GLN A 212 4.85 -4.38 -26.02
C GLN A 212 4.19 -4.98 -24.78
N ILE A 213 4.89 -5.00 -23.64
CA ILE A 213 4.36 -5.49 -22.36
C ILE A 213 3.21 -4.60 -21.86
N LEU A 214 3.34 -3.27 -21.95
CA LEU A 214 2.30 -2.32 -21.59
C LEU A 214 1.02 -2.49 -22.44
N ASN A 215 1.14 -2.95 -23.69
CA ASN A 215 -0.01 -3.27 -24.52
C ASN A 215 -0.77 -4.53 -24.05
N CYS A 216 -0.15 -5.37 -23.22
CA CYS A 216 -0.78 -6.52 -22.58
C CYS A 216 -1.32 -6.20 -21.16
N LEU A 217 -1.16 -4.96 -20.68
CA LEU A 217 -1.69 -4.48 -19.41
C LEU A 217 -2.92 -3.57 -19.62
N PRO A 218 -3.73 -3.33 -18.57
CA PRO A 218 -4.83 -2.37 -18.66
C PRO A 218 -4.33 -0.99 -19.11
N GLU A 219 -5.16 -0.24 -19.86
CA GLU A 219 -4.78 1.08 -20.39
C GLU A 219 -4.38 2.07 -19.28
N SER A 220 -4.87 1.87 -18.05
CA SER A 220 -4.43 2.62 -16.87
C SER A 220 -2.93 2.52 -16.58
N ALA A 221 -2.24 1.45 -17.00
CA ALA A 221 -0.79 1.33 -16.90
C ALA A 221 -0.04 2.36 -17.75
N LYS A 222 -0.50 2.58 -19.00
CA LYS A 222 0.09 3.61 -19.87
C LYS A 222 -0.23 5.02 -19.36
N LEU A 223 -1.42 5.21 -18.79
CA LEU A 223 -1.80 6.49 -18.17
C LEU A 223 -1.00 6.79 -16.91
N PHE A 224 -0.69 5.77 -16.11
CA PHE A 224 0.23 5.90 -15.00
C PHE A 224 1.63 6.32 -15.46
N VAL A 225 2.20 5.67 -16.50
CA VAL A 225 3.51 6.04 -17.05
C VAL A 225 3.50 7.50 -17.52
N ALA A 226 2.45 7.91 -18.25
CA ALA A 226 2.30 9.29 -18.68
C ALA A 226 2.23 10.27 -17.50
N ALA A 227 1.49 9.93 -16.44
CA ALA A 227 1.40 10.75 -15.23
C ALA A 227 2.72 10.82 -14.46
N PHE A 228 3.44 9.71 -14.34
CA PHE A 228 4.78 9.66 -13.74
C PHE A 228 5.74 10.60 -14.46
N GLN A 229 5.85 10.46 -15.78
CA GLN A 229 6.76 11.28 -16.58
C GLN A 229 6.37 12.76 -16.53
N ALA A 230 5.08 13.08 -16.70
CA ALA A 230 4.60 14.45 -16.66
C ALA A 230 4.76 15.12 -15.29
N THR A 231 4.49 14.39 -14.20
CA THR A 231 4.70 14.91 -12.84
C THR A 231 6.17 15.09 -12.51
N ALA A 232 7.06 14.20 -12.98
CA ALA A 232 8.49 14.38 -12.85
C ALA A 232 8.97 15.68 -13.54
N VAL A 233 8.60 15.89 -14.82
CA VAL A 233 8.91 17.13 -15.54
C VAL A 233 8.36 18.36 -14.80
N PHE A 234 7.12 18.28 -14.33
CA PHE A 234 6.46 19.38 -13.65
C PHE A 234 7.15 19.73 -12.33
N LEU A 235 7.47 18.75 -11.49
CA LEU A 235 8.05 18.97 -10.18
C LEU A 235 9.52 19.40 -10.24
N GLU A 236 10.26 18.92 -11.24
CA GLU A 236 11.65 19.32 -11.47
C GLU A 236 11.78 20.70 -12.14
N SER A 237 10.73 21.19 -12.78
CA SER A 237 10.75 22.52 -13.43
C SER A 237 10.15 23.62 -12.58
N ASN A 238 9.30 23.27 -11.60
CA ASN A 238 8.59 24.22 -10.75
C ASN A 238 9.08 24.07 -9.32
N HIS A 239 9.67 25.13 -8.76
CA HIS A 239 10.31 25.06 -7.46
C HIS A 239 9.56 25.86 -6.41
N PHE A 240 9.42 25.26 -5.23
CA PHE A 240 9.01 25.97 -4.04
C PHE A 240 10.21 26.73 -3.46
N ILE A 241 10.02 28.02 -3.21
CA ILE A 241 10.99 28.91 -2.58
C ILE A 241 10.43 29.23 -1.19
N PRO A 242 10.95 28.61 -0.11
CA PRO A 242 10.50 28.91 1.23
C PRO A 242 10.82 30.36 1.59
N ASP A 243 9.91 31.02 2.31
CA ASP A 243 10.17 32.30 2.98
C ASP A 243 11.06 31.99 4.19
N VAL A 244 12.38 32.01 3.98
CA VAL A 244 13.35 31.63 5.01
C VAL A 244 13.58 32.81 5.95
N GLU A 245 13.10 32.73 7.19
CA GLU A 245 13.87 33.32 8.29
C GLU A 245 15.09 32.44 8.51
N SER A 246 16.26 32.90 8.05
CA SER A 246 17.55 32.20 7.97
C SER A 246 17.99 31.44 9.26
N MET A 247 17.35 31.73 10.39
CA MET A 247 17.67 31.17 11.72
C MET A 247 16.48 30.54 12.45
N ALA A 248 15.28 30.49 11.86
CA ALA A 248 14.11 29.90 12.52
C ALA A 248 14.29 28.37 12.62
N LYS A 249 14.24 27.85 13.85
CA LYS A 249 14.24 26.40 14.08
C LYS A 249 12.98 25.83 13.42
N ARG A 250 13.14 24.85 12.52
CA ARG A 250 11.99 24.17 11.93
C ARG A 250 11.20 23.51 13.05
N SER A 251 9.91 23.82 13.13
CA SER A 251 8.99 23.17 14.04
C SER A 251 8.91 21.68 13.67
N VAL A 252 9.35 20.81 14.57
CA VAL A 252 9.32 19.36 14.36
C VAL A 252 8.28 18.77 15.30
N PRO A 253 7.20 18.16 14.79
CA PRO A 253 6.23 17.46 15.61
C PRO A 253 6.89 16.37 16.45
N ASP A 254 6.39 16.18 17.67
CA ASP A 254 6.88 15.15 18.60
C ASP A 254 5.82 14.07 18.84
N THR A 255 6.18 12.95 19.42
CA THR A 255 5.30 11.78 19.62
C THR A 255 5.10 11.46 21.10
N VAL A 256 3.84 11.41 21.53
CA VAL A 256 3.43 10.94 22.85
C VAL A 256 2.93 9.50 22.80
N LYS A 257 3.07 8.78 23.92
CA LYS A 257 2.57 7.42 24.07
C LYS A 257 1.16 7.44 24.66
N ILE A 258 0.22 6.85 23.93
CA ILE A 258 -1.19 6.76 24.32
C ILE A 258 -1.45 5.37 24.89
N THR A 259 -1.87 5.31 26.15
CA THR A 259 -2.06 4.07 26.93
C THR A 259 -3.53 3.74 27.17
N ARG A 260 -4.43 4.71 26.93
CA ARG A 260 -5.88 4.53 26.91
C ARG A 260 -6.45 5.04 25.59
N GLN A 261 -7.57 4.47 25.15
CA GLN A 261 -8.25 4.97 23.95
C GLN A 261 -8.52 6.48 24.10
N LEU A 262 -8.25 7.24 23.05
CA LEU A 262 -8.24 8.70 23.07
C LEU A 262 -8.88 9.25 21.80
N HIS A 263 -9.79 10.20 21.91
CA HIS A 263 -10.34 10.95 20.77
C HIS A 263 -9.58 12.28 20.62
N PHE A 264 -9.32 12.72 19.39
CA PHE A 264 -8.57 13.97 19.13
C PHE A 264 -9.22 15.21 19.74
N GLN A 265 -10.56 15.24 19.81
CA GLN A 265 -11.27 16.33 20.48
C GLN A 265 -10.85 16.48 21.95
N GLN A 266 -10.52 15.39 22.64
CA GLN A 266 -10.03 15.47 24.03
C GLN A 266 -8.71 16.26 24.12
N VAL A 267 -7.82 16.04 23.16
CA VAL A 267 -6.56 16.78 23.05
C VAL A 267 -6.82 18.22 22.63
N SER A 268 -7.72 18.42 21.68
CA SER A 268 -8.05 19.74 21.14
C SER A 268 -8.64 20.68 22.18
N GLU A 269 -9.54 20.18 23.02
CA GLU A 269 -10.26 20.99 24.00
C GLU A 269 -9.40 21.33 25.22
N VAL A 270 -8.52 20.41 25.63
CA VAL A 270 -7.66 20.62 26.80
C VAL A 270 -6.40 21.40 26.46
N LEU A 271 -5.78 21.14 25.30
CA LEU A 271 -4.52 21.76 24.90
C LEU A 271 -4.70 22.91 23.89
N GLY A 272 -5.89 23.10 23.33
CA GLY A 272 -6.13 24.13 22.32
C GLY A 272 -5.56 23.81 20.92
N VAL A 273 -5.07 22.58 20.70
CA VAL A 273 -4.56 22.14 19.40
C VAL A 273 -5.72 21.88 18.45
N PRO A 274 -5.82 22.53 17.27
CA PRO A 274 -6.92 22.26 16.34
C PRO A 274 -7.02 20.78 15.96
N GLN A 275 -8.20 20.18 16.07
CA GLN A 275 -8.42 18.77 15.71
C GLN A 275 -7.93 18.43 14.29
N LYS A 276 -8.18 19.31 13.31
CA LYS A 276 -7.69 19.12 11.93
C LYS A 276 -6.16 19.02 11.84
N GLN A 277 -5.43 19.70 12.73
CA GLN A 277 -3.97 19.57 12.80
C GLN A 277 -3.56 18.18 13.31
N LEU A 278 -4.26 17.65 14.32
CA LEU A 278 -4.03 16.29 14.81
C LEU A 278 -4.34 15.24 13.74
N GLU A 279 -5.42 15.42 12.96
CA GLU A 279 -5.77 14.57 11.82
C GLU A 279 -4.70 14.61 10.74
N PHE A 280 -4.18 15.79 10.42
CA PHE A 280 -3.08 15.94 9.46
C PHE A 280 -1.79 15.26 9.91
N LEU A 281 -1.43 15.38 11.20
CA LEU A 281 -0.23 14.76 11.78
C LEU A 281 -0.39 13.24 11.98
N ASN A 282 -1.63 12.76 12.09
CA ASN A 282 -1.95 11.36 12.38
C ASN A 282 -3.03 10.78 11.45
N PRO A 283 -2.81 10.80 10.14
CA PRO A 283 -3.83 10.41 9.16
C PRO A 283 -4.20 8.92 9.25
N GLN A 284 -3.42 8.10 9.96
CA GLN A 284 -3.75 6.70 10.20
C GLN A 284 -4.97 6.49 11.10
N TYR A 285 -5.30 7.43 11.98
CA TYR A 285 -6.37 7.24 12.96
C TYR A 285 -7.72 7.63 12.36
N ARG A 286 -8.61 6.65 12.26
CA ARG A 286 -9.95 6.80 11.70
C ARG A 286 -10.90 7.28 12.78
N PHE A 287 -11.92 8.04 12.38
CA PHE A 287 -12.91 8.63 13.28
C PHE A 287 -12.27 9.50 14.38
N SER A 288 -11.05 9.99 14.14
CA SER A 288 -10.29 10.80 15.10
C SER A 288 -10.07 10.09 16.44
N ILE A 289 -10.03 8.75 16.43
CA ILE A 289 -9.77 7.89 17.58
C ILE A 289 -8.39 7.25 17.46
N VAL A 290 -7.60 7.39 18.53
CA VAL A 290 -6.39 6.62 18.78
C VAL A 290 -6.78 5.35 19.56
N PRO A 291 -6.83 4.17 18.92
CA PRO A 291 -7.04 2.92 19.63
C PRO A 291 -5.77 2.55 20.40
N VAL A 292 -5.89 1.75 21.47
CA VAL A 292 -4.72 1.16 22.13
C VAL A 292 -4.69 -0.34 21.85
N LYS A 293 -3.68 -0.77 21.10
CA LYS A 293 -3.44 -2.18 20.79
C LYS A 293 -2.07 -2.58 21.37
N GLY A 294 -2.06 -3.49 22.35
CA GLY A 294 -0.83 -3.85 23.06
C GLY A 294 -0.52 -2.88 24.20
N LYS A 295 0.73 -2.41 24.31
CA LYS A 295 1.18 -1.59 25.46
C LYS A 295 0.84 -0.11 25.32
N TYR A 296 0.95 0.44 24.11
CA TYR A 296 0.63 1.85 23.79
C TYR A 296 0.52 2.05 22.28
N SER A 297 -0.17 3.11 21.89
CA SER A 297 -0.17 3.68 20.54
C SER A 297 0.61 5.00 20.50
N LYS A 298 0.96 5.49 19.31
CA LYS A 298 1.74 6.72 19.13
C LYS A 298 0.86 7.84 18.60
N LEU A 299 0.82 8.99 19.28
CA LEU A 299 0.16 10.18 18.77
C LEU A 299 1.22 11.24 18.51
N THR A 300 1.31 11.71 17.28
CA THR A 300 2.13 12.85 16.89
C THR A 300 1.39 14.15 17.26
N VAL A 301 2.02 15.01 18.04
CA VAL A 301 1.50 16.33 18.43
C VAL A 301 2.38 17.43 17.82
N PRO A 302 1.86 18.66 17.65
CA PRO A 302 2.68 19.77 17.17
C PRO A 302 3.90 20.01 18.07
N ASP A 303 4.93 20.64 17.52
CA ASP A 303 6.12 21.01 18.29
C ASP A 303 5.74 21.86 19.51
N GLY A 304 6.41 21.65 20.65
CA GLY A 304 6.12 22.30 21.92
C GLY A 304 4.97 21.69 22.73
N TYR A 305 4.08 20.89 22.14
CA TYR A 305 2.91 20.33 22.85
C TYR A 305 3.18 19.00 23.57
N TRP A 306 4.39 18.47 23.48
CA TRP A 306 4.73 17.22 24.17
C TRP A 306 4.65 17.37 25.69
N ASP A 307 5.30 18.40 26.23
CA ASP A 307 5.33 18.68 27.67
C ASP A 307 3.91 18.99 28.18
N ASP A 308 3.15 19.78 27.42
CA ASP A 308 1.76 20.11 27.75
C ASP A 308 0.88 18.84 27.78
N PHE A 309 1.01 17.95 26.80
CA PHE A 309 0.26 16.70 26.80
C PHE A 309 0.61 15.82 28.00
N VAL A 310 1.90 15.73 28.37
CA VAL A 310 2.34 14.92 29.51
C VAL A 310 1.87 15.54 30.83
N LEU A 311 1.94 16.86 30.97
CA LEU A 311 1.50 17.58 32.16
C LEU A 311 -0.02 17.48 32.37
N TRP A 312 -0.79 17.56 31.29
CA TRP A 312 -2.27 17.57 31.32
C TRP A 312 -2.89 16.22 30.94
N GLN A 313 -2.12 15.13 30.95
CA GLN A 313 -2.53 13.82 30.44
C GLN A 313 -3.83 13.31 31.08
N ASP A 314 -3.98 13.44 32.39
CA ASP A 314 -5.19 13.01 33.11
C ASP A 314 -6.40 13.85 32.71
N SER A 315 -6.24 15.16 32.57
CA SER A 315 -7.31 16.07 32.11
C SER A 315 -7.73 15.74 30.67
N VAL A 316 -6.76 15.48 29.79
CA VAL A 316 -7.01 15.02 28.41
C VAL A 316 -7.85 13.75 28.42
N TYR A 317 -7.43 12.69 29.13
CA TYR A 317 -8.18 11.43 29.13
C TYR A 317 -9.58 11.53 29.75
N ASN A 318 -9.78 12.43 30.72
CA ASN A 318 -11.06 12.56 31.42
C ASN A 318 -12.04 13.53 30.72
N PHE A 319 -11.58 14.35 29.78
CA PHE A 319 -12.44 15.26 29.03
C PHE A 319 -13.42 14.48 28.15
N GLY A 320 -14.73 14.65 28.36
CA GLY A 320 -15.78 14.12 27.47
C GLY A 320 -15.80 12.60 27.28
N ASP A 321 -15.12 11.82 28.13
CA ASP A 321 -14.86 10.38 27.94
C ASP A 321 -16.17 9.58 27.69
N SER A 322 -17.21 9.83 28.49
CA SER A 322 -18.48 9.12 28.32
C SER A 322 -19.29 9.53 27.09
N THR A 323 -19.15 10.76 26.57
CA THR A 323 -19.99 11.29 25.47
C THR A 323 -19.35 11.12 24.10
N LEU A 324 -18.04 11.31 23.99
CA LEU A 324 -17.31 11.25 22.73
C LEU A 324 -17.33 9.85 22.14
N PHE A 325 -17.10 8.82 22.96
CA PHE A 325 -17.14 7.43 22.47
C PHE A 325 -18.55 6.89 22.26
N GLN A 326 -19.59 7.48 22.88
CA GLN A 326 -20.99 7.16 22.58
C GLN A 326 -21.43 7.70 21.21
N MET A 327 -21.02 8.93 20.86
CA MET A 327 -21.26 9.51 19.53
C MET A 327 -20.48 8.79 18.43
N THR A 328 -19.24 8.37 18.71
CA THR A 328 -18.50 7.56 17.74
C THR A 328 -19.08 6.16 17.60
N ALA A 329 -19.64 5.55 18.65
CA ALA A 329 -20.35 4.27 18.52
C ALA A 329 -21.61 4.37 17.64
N GLN A 330 -22.27 5.54 17.57
CA GLN A 330 -23.39 5.83 16.67
C GLN A 330 -22.93 6.11 15.23
N ASN A 331 -21.78 6.78 15.04
CA ASN A 331 -21.17 7.00 13.70
C ASN A 331 -20.32 5.81 13.21
N ILE A 332 -20.06 4.84 14.09
CA ILE A 332 -19.72 3.45 13.77
C ILE A 332 -21.03 2.67 13.57
N GLU A 333 -22.12 3.31 13.14
CA GLU A 333 -23.03 2.64 12.23
C GLU A 333 -22.18 2.19 11.04
N TYR A 334 -21.96 0.88 10.99
CA TYR A 334 -21.93 0.17 9.73
C TYR A 334 -22.85 0.95 8.78
N PRO A 335 -22.43 1.44 7.60
CA PRO A 335 -23.34 1.22 6.50
C PRO A 335 -23.60 -0.28 6.61
N PRO A 336 -24.83 -0.74 6.93
CA PRO A 336 -25.08 -2.15 6.78
C PRO A 336 -24.57 -2.43 5.38
N ALA A 337 -23.55 -3.29 5.25
CA ALA A 337 -23.22 -3.85 3.95
C ALA A 337 -24.59 -4.22 3.39
N PRO A 338 -25.08 -3.58 2.30
CA PRO A 338 -26.51 -3.40 2.07
C PRO A 338 -27.27 -4.69 2.41
N GLY A 339 -27.92 -4.70 3.59
CA GLY A 339 -28.72 -5.80 4.11
C GLY A 339 -28.05 -7.14 4.53
N ARG A 340 -26.86 -7.23 5.14
CA ARG A 340 -26.34 -8.52 5.65
C ARG A 340 -26.24 -8.62 7.17
N GLN A 341 -27.27 -9.19 7.79
CA GLN A 341 -27.19 -9.70 9.17
C GLN A 341 -26.24 -10.91 9.21
N TYR A 342 -25.23 -10.87 10.09
CA TYR A 342 -24.49 -12.06 10.51
C TYR A 342 -25.35 -12.85 11.51
N VAL A 343 -26.32 -13.62 11.01
CA VAL A 343 -27.01 -14.62 11.83
C VAL A 343 -26.35 -15.96 11.55
N GLY A 344 -26.02 -16.69 12.61
CA GLY A 344 -25.21 -17.91 12.66
C GLY A 344 -25.75 -19.14 11.92
N GLU A 345 -26.36 -18.98 10.74
CA GLU A 345 -26.67 -20.06 9.82
C GLU A 345 -25.87 -19.90 8.52
N PRO A 346 -25.35 -21.01 7.95
CA PRO A 346 -24.66 -20.96 6.66
C PRO A 346 -25.62 -20.42 5.60
N VAL A 347 -25.22 -19.35 4.89
CA VAL A 347 -26.01 -18.75 3.80
C VAL A 347 -26.00 -19.69 2.59
N LYS A 348 -26.75 -20.78 2.70
CA LYS A 348 -26.96 -21.72 1.59
C LYS A 348 -27.80 -20.98 0.55
N ASN A 349 -27.27 -20.88 -0.67
CA ASN A 349 -27.89 -20.26 -1.85
C ASN A 349 -27.89 -18.72 -1.88
N LEU A 350 -26.77 -18.10 -1.50
CA LEU A 350 -26.56 -16.67 -1.74
C LEU A 350 -26.67 -16.36 -3.25
N GLN A 351 -27.60 -15.47 -3.62
CA GLN A 351 -27.65 -14.81 -4.91
C GLN A 351 -27.42 -13.31 -4.71
N ILE A 352 -26.54 -12.72 -5.51
CA ILE A 352 -26.18 -11.31 -5.43
C ILE A 352 -26.53 -10.68 -6.78
N GLU A 353 -27.38 -9.67 -6.75
CA GLU A 353 -27.74 -8.93 -7.95
C GLU A 353 -26.49 -8.34 -8.62
N GLY A 354 -26.38 -8.49 -9.94
CA GLY A 354 -25.23 -8.03 -10.72
C GLY A 354 -23.95 -8.87 -10.61
N LYS A 355 -23.95 -9.97 -9.83
CA LYS A 355 -22.78 -10.85 -9.69
C LYS A 355 -23.07 -12.31 -10.03
N THR A 356 -22.10 -12.94 -10.68
CA THR A 356 -22.12 -14.36 -11.05
C THR A 356 -21.25 -15.17 -10.11
N LYS A 357 -21.80 -16.29 -9.65
CA LYS A 357 -21.12 -17.23 -8.76
C LYS A 357 -20.15 -18.12 -9.53
N ILE A 358 -18.89 -18.11 -9.13
CA ILE A 358 -17.81 -18.97 -9.63
C ILE A 358 -17.33 -19.85 -8.48
N LYS A 359 -17.11 -21.14 -8.76
CA LYS A 359 -16.55 -22.08 -7.77
C LYS A 359 -15.06 -22.23 -7.98
N TYR A 360 -14.25 -21.93 -6.96
CA TYR A 360 -12.81 -22.13 -6.98
C TYR A 360 -12.41 -23.24 -6.01
N THR A 361 -11.63 -24.22 -6.45
CA THR A 361 -11.13 -25.28 -5.56
C THR A 361 -9.79 -24.84 -4.96
N LEU A 362 -9.73 -24.72 -3.63
CA LEU A 362 -8.53 -24.35 -2.91
C LEU A 362 -7.40 -25.35 -3.18
N GLN A 363 -6.23 -24.85 -3.55
CA GLN A 363 -5.01 -25.62 -3.75
C GLN A 363 -4.12 -25.58 -2.51
N SER A 364 -3.17 -26.51 -2.41
CA SER A 364 -2.20 -26.51 -1.30
C SER A 364 -1.29 -25.29 -1.41
N GLY A 365 -1.30 -24.43 -0.39
CA GLY A 365 -0.54 -23.17 -0.37
C GLY A 365 -1.36 -21.93 -0.69
N ASP A 366 -2.64 -22.09 -1.04
CA ASP A 366 -3.53 -20.96 -1.30
C ASP A 366 -3.79 -20.10 -0.04
N VAL A 367 -3.84 -18.79 -0.25
CA VAL A 367 -4.16 -17.78 0.77
C VAL A 367 -5.33 -16.93 0.27
N LEU A 368 -6.35 -16.68 1.11
CA LEU A 368 -7.56 -15.95 0.70
C LEU A 368 -7.26 -14.58 0.11
N GLY A 369 -6.23 -13.87 0.59
CA GLY A 369 -5.77 -12.60 0.03
C GLY A 369 -5.38 -12.71 -1.45
N VAL A 370 -4.58 -13.72 -1.78
CA VAL A 370 -4.10 -13.97 -3.16
C VAL A 370 -5.24 -14.40 -4.07
N ILE A 371 -6.18 -15.19 -3.54
CA ILE A 371 -7.38 -15.59 -4.29
C ILE A 371 -8.26 -14.36 -4.53
N ALA A 372 -8.51 -13.55 -3.50
CA ALA A 372 -9.35 -12.37 -3.61
C ALA A 372 -8.81 -11.39 -4.66
N GLU A 373 -7.49 -11.16 -4.66
CA GLU A 373 -6.80 -10.37 -5.69
C GLU A 373 -6.94 -10.97 -7.09
N LYS A 374 -6.80 -12.30 -7.21
CA LYS A 374 -6.93 -13.01 -8.49
C LYS A 374 -8.32 -12.85 -9.10
N TYR A 375 -9.36 -12.81 -8.29
CA TYR A 375 -10.75 -12.70 -8.72
C TYR A 375 -11.33 -11.29 -8.62
N ASP A 376 -10.51 -10.29 -8.27
CA ASP A 376 -10.93 -8.89 -8.13
C ASP A 376 -12.09 -8.71 -7.14
N VAL A 377 -12.00 -9.38 -5.98
CA VAL A 377 -12.98 -9.34 -4.90
C VAL A 377 -12.32 -8.97 -3.58
N ASN A 378 -13.10 -8.51 -2.60
CA ASN A 378 -12.60 -8.26 -1.26
C ASN A 378 -12.44 -9.59 -0.49
N VAL A 379 -11.41 -9.70 0.35
CA VAL A 379 -11.19 -10.85 1.24
C VAL A 379 -12.34 -11.00 2.22
N GLU A 380 -12.93 -9.90 2.69
CA GLU A 380 -14.08 -9.95 3.60
C GLU A 380 -15.32 -10.53 2.92
N ASP A 381 -15.58 -10.16 1.66
CA ASP A 381 -16.63 -10.74 0.86
C ASP A 381 -16.41 -12.24 0.64
N LEU A 382 -15.17 -12.62 0.31
CA LEU A 382 -14.77 -14.00 0.13
C LEU A 382 -14.98 -14.83 1.41
N LYS A 383 -14.68 -14.25 2.57
CA LYS A 383 -14.93 -14.87 3.88
C LYS A 383 -16.42 -14.98 4.15
N TYR A 384 -17.19 -13.94 3.86
CA TYR A 384 -18.64 -13.93 4.05
C TYR A 384 -19.33 -14.99 3.19
N TRP A 385 -19.06 -15.03 1.87
CA TRP A 385 -19.68 -16.00 0.94
C TRP A 385 -19.44 -17.45 1.33
N ASN A 386 -18.33 -17.71 2.02
CA ASN A 386 -17.86 -19.04 2.36
C ASN A 386 -17.93 -19.37 3.85
N ASN A 387 -18.53 -18.47 4.66
CA ASN A 387 -18.64 -18.61 6.10
C ASN A 387 -17.29 -18.89 6.79
N ILE A 388 -16.24 -18.18 6.36
CA ILE A 388 -14.87 -18.35 6.89
C ILE A 388 -14.63 -17.31 7.98
N ALA A 389 -14.86 -17.72 9.23
CA ALA A 389 -14.55 -16.89 10.40
C ALA A 389 -13.03 -16.82 10.69
N ASN A 390 -12.26 -17.85 10.35
CA ASN A 390 -10.82 -17.91 10.59
C ASN A 390 -10.06 -18.42 9.36
N GLU A 391 -9.22 -17.55 8.81
CA GLU A 391 -8.42 -17.79 7.60
C GLU A 391 -7.43 -18.94 7.77
N ARG A 392 -7.01 -19.24 9.00
CA ARG A 392 -6.09 -20.36 9.29
C ARG A 392 -6.74 -21.73 9.18
N ARG A 393 -8.06 -21.80 8.98
CA ARG A 393 -8.85 -23.05 8.89
C ARG A 393 -9.23 -23.43 7.46
N ILE A 394 -8.82 -22.66 6.46
CA ILE A 394 -9.00 -23.06 5.06
C ILE A 394 -8.14 -24.29 4.74
N GLN A 395 -8.67 -25.21 3.95
CA GLN A 395 -8.03 -26.48 3.63
C GLN A 395 -8.06 -26.70 2.13
N ALA A 396 -6.94 -27.16 1.57
CA ALA A 396 -6.86 -27.56 0.17
C ALA A 396 -7.92 -28.63 -0.15
N GLY A 397 -8.47 -28.58 -1.36
CA GLY A 397 -9.55 -29.44 -1.85
C GLY A 397 -10.96 -28.94 -1.53
N LYS A 398 -11.12 -27.93 -0.66
CA LYS A 398 -12.44 -27.31 -0.43
C LYS A 398 -12.79 -26.33 -1.54
N ASN A 399 -14.06 -26.27 -1.89
CA ASN A 399 -14.57 -25.28 -2.83
C ASN A 399 -14.89 -23.97 -2.12
N LEU A 400 -14.53 -22.89 -2.78
CA LEU A 400 -14.73 -21.52 -2.40
C LEU A 400 -15.67 -20.88 -3.43
N ASP A 401 -16.80 -20.39 -2.99
CA ASP A 401 -17.77 -19.65 -3.77
C ASP A 401 -17.30 -18.19 -3.89
N ILE A 402 -17.07 -17.73 -5.11
CA ILE A 402 -16.57 -16.40 -5.42
C ILE A 402 -17.61 -15.70 -6.30
N PHE A 403 -18.11 -14.55 -5.88
CA PHE A 403 -19.06 -13.77 -6.67
C PHE A 403 -18.35 -12.62 -7.37
N VAL A 404 -18.21 -12.72 -8.68
CA VAL A 404 -17.58 -11.71 -9.54
C VAL A 404 -18.65 -10.94 -10.29
N ASP A 405 -18.33 -9.74 -10.78
CA ASP A 405 -19.27 -8.96 -11.59
C ASP A 405 -19.70 -9.75 -12.83
N ASN A 406 -20.99 -9.67 -13.20
CA ASN A 406 -21.55 -10.42 -14.34
C ASN A 406 -20.75 -10.19 -15.63
N GLU A 407 -20.30 -8.96 -15.86
CA GLU A 407 -19.49 -8.57 -17.02
C GLU A 407 -18.14 -9.29 -17.10
N LYS A 408 -17.60 -9.75 -15.96
CA LYS A 408 -16.31 -10.43 -15.85
C LYS A 408 -16.46 -11.95 -15.67
N ALA A 409 -17.69 -12.47 -15.62
CA ALA A 409 -17.94 -13.87 -15.28
C ALA A 409 -17.31 -14.86 -16.29
N ASP A 410 -17.47 -14.58 -17.58
CA ASP A 410 -16.93 -15.42 -18.66
C ASP A 410 -15.40 -15.43 -18.66
N TYR A 411 -14.77 -14.31 -18.35
CA TYR A 411 -13.32 -14.17 -18.20
C TYR A 411 -12.78 -15.12 -17.11
N TYR A 412 -13.37 -15.10 -15.91
CA TYR A 412 -12.90 -15.91 -14.79
C TYR A 412 -13.25 -17.40 -14.94
N ASN A 413 -14.36 -17.75 -15.59
CA ASN A 413 -14.69 -19.13 -15.93
C ASN A 413 -13.73 -19.71 -16.99
N GLY A 414 -13.31 -18.89 -17.96
CA GLY A 414 -12.28 -19.24 -18.93
C GLY A 414 -10.92 -19.51 -18.29
N LEU A 415 -10.52 -18.67 -17.33
CA LEU A 415 -9.26 -18.81 -16.59
C LEU A 415 -9.14 -20.13 -15.82
N GLN A 416 -10.22 -20.59 -15.17
CA GLN A 416 -10.20 -21.88 -14.47
C GLN A 416 -10.12 -23.08 -15.42
N SER A 417 -10.77 -22.97 -16.58
CA SER A 417 -10.78 -24.03 -17.60
C SER A 417 -9.40 -24.19 -18.26
N GLN A 418 -8.64 -23.09 -18.39
CA GLN A 418 -7.26 -23.10 -18.87
C GLN A 418 -6.29 -23.70 -17.85
N LEU A 419 -6.38 -23.30 -16.57
CA LEU A 419 -5.54 -23.84 -15.49
C LEU A 419 -5.74 -25.35 -15.28
N LYS A 420 -6.97 -25.86 -15.48
CA LYS A 420 -7.27 -27.31 -15.45
C LYS A 420 -6.71 -28.05 -16.67
N LYS A 421 -6.65 -27.42 -17.86
CA LYS A 421 -6.07 -28.00 -19.08
C LYS A 421 -4.54 -28.07 -19.02
N GLU A 422 -3.88 -27.09 -18.40
CA GLU A 422 -2.42 -27.11 -18.21
C GLU A 422 -1.97 -28.16 -17.17
N ALA A 423 -2.74 -28.35 -16.10
CA ALA A 423 -2.48 -29.38 -15.10
C ALA A 423 -2.71 -30.83 -15.60
N ALA A 424 -3.40 -31.01 -16.74
CA ALA A 424 -3.75 -32.31 -17.32
C ALA A 424 -2.84 -32.77 -18.47
N LYS A 425 -1.84 -31.96 -18.88
CA LYS A 425 -0.81 -32.42 -19.82
C LYS A 425 0.18 -33.33 -19.08
N PRO A 426 0.57 -34.50 -19.63
CA PRO A 426 1.68 -35.25 -19.08
C PRO A 426 2.91 -34.35 -19.13
N SER A 427 3.53 -34.09 -17.98
CA SER A 427 4.82 -33.41 -17.93
C SER A 427 5.84 -34.28 -18.68
N LEU A 428 6.35 -33.76 -19.79
CA LEU A 428 7.56 -34.27 -20.43
C LEU A 428 8.68 -34.26 -19.39
N PRO A 429 9.56 -35.29 -19.34
CA PRO A 429 10.71 -35.27 -18.47
C PRO A 429 11.62 -34.15 -18.93
N VAL A 430 11.67 -33.06 -18.16
CA VAL A 430 12.70 -32.05 -18.33
C VAL A 430 14.02 -32.73 -17.94
N GLN A 431 14.78 -33.16 -18.93
CA GLN A 431 16.20 -33.41 -18.79
C GLN A 431 16.84 -32.09 -18.38
N PHE A 432 17.14 -31.96 -17.09
CA PHE A 432 18.09 -30.97 -16.60
C PHE A 432 19.43 -31.28 -17.29
N GLN A 433 19.74 -30.56 -18.36
CA GLN A 433 21.11 -30.49 -18.85
C GLN A 433 21.94 -29.83 -17.76
N GLN A 434 22.82 -30.65 -17.21
CA GLN A 434 23.94 -30.34 -16.35
C GLN A 434 24.63 -29.03 -16.77
N SER A 435 24.39 -27.96 -16.04
CA SER A 435 25.28 -26.81 -15.97
C SER A 435 25.69 -26.64 -14.51
N ALA A 436 26.97 -27.01 -14.29
CA ALA A 436 27.78 -26.88 -13.09
C ALA A 436 27.18 -27.46 -11.80
N ALA A 437 27.79 -28.55 -11.33
CA ALA A 437 27.58 -29.08 -10.00
C ALA A 437 27.57 -27.94 -8.96
N LEU A 438 26.40 -27.75 -8.33
CA LEU A 438 26.28 -27.02 -7.08
C LEU A 438 27.33 -27.60 -6.14
N ALA A 439 28.33 -26.80 -5.82
CA ALA A 439 29.23 -27.09 -4.73
C ALA A 439 28.36 -27.41 -3.51
N ILE A 440 28.56 -28.62 -2.96
CA ILE A 440 28.03 -28.99 -1.66
C ILE A 440 28.42 -27.86 -0.72
N TYR A 441 27.45 -27.09 -0.25
CA TYR A 441 27.68 -26.11 0.80
C TYR A 441 28.09 -26.88 2.05
N GLN A 442 29.41 -26.93 2.29
CA GLN A 442 29.94 -27.26 3.60
C GLN A 442 29.85 -26.00 4.46
N PRO A 443 29.28 -26.08 5.67
CA PRO A 443 29.18 -24.93 6.55
C PRO A 443 30.58 -24.35 6.80
N VAL A 444 30.66 -23.02 6.80
CA VAL A 444 31.88 -22.29 7.14
C VAL A 444 32.28 -22.69 8.57
N ASP A 445 33.55 -23.08 8.70
CA ASP A 445 34.22 -23.51 9.91
C ASP A 445 33.99 -22.50 11.07
N ASN A 446 33.73 -23.03 12.29
CA ASN A 446 33.54 -22.34 13.59
C ASN A 446 32.16 -21.79 14.02
N GLY A 447 31.05 -22.15 13.38
CA GLY A 447 29.71 -21.78 13.90
C GLY A 447 29.31 -22.52 15.19
N LYS A 448 28.92 -21.81 16.25
CA LYS A 448 28.51 -22.42 17.54
C LYS A 448 27.17 -23.13 17.38
N LYS A 449 27.16 -24.46 17.54
CA LYS A 449 25.95 -25.29 17.57
C LYS A 449 25.18 -25.09 18.88
N ILE A 450 23.89 -24.79 18.79
CA ILE A 450 22.98 -24.72 19.93
C ILE A 450 21.72 -25.56 19.67
N GLU A 451 21.04 -25.96 20.75
CA GLU A 451 19.72 -26.60 20.70
C GLU A 451 18.65 -25.60 21.14
N HIS A 452 17.63 -25.41 20.30
CA HIS A 452 16.44 -24.62 20.61
C HIS A 452 15.25 -25.53 20.88
N VAL A 453 14.63 -25.40 22.05
CA VAL A 453 13.40 -26.12 22.37
C VAL A 453 12.20 -25.28 21.94
N VAL A 454 11.40 -25.81 21.01
CA VAL A 454 10.22 -25.13 20.44
C VAL A 454 9.19 -24.87 21.54
N LYS A 455 8.84 -23.60 21.76
CA LYS A 455 7.80 -23.17 22.70
C LYS A 455 6.45 -23.01 22.01
N ASN A 456 5.39 -22.93 22.81
CA ASN A 456 4.04 -22.74 22.31
C ASN A 456 3.94 -21.46 21.46
N GLY A 457 3.45 -21.60 20.23
CA GLY A 457 3.31 -20.51 19.26
C GLY A 457 4.53 -20.24 18.37
N GLU A 458 5.60 -21.03 18.48
CA GLU A 458 6.81 -20.87 17.66
C GLU A 458 6.75 -21.69 16.37
N SER A 459 7.12 -21.03 15.26
CA SER A 459 7.36 -21.61 13.94
C SER A 459 8.84 -21.45 13.55
N PRO A 460 9.37 -22.19 12.55
CA PRO A 460 10.76 -22.04 12.12
C PRO A 460 11.08 -20.60 11.69
N PHE A 461 10.07 -19.85 11.20
CA PHE A 461 10.19 -18.41 10.93
C PHE A 461 10.38 -17.56 12.19
N THR A 462 9.59 -17.80 13.24
CA THR A 462 9.75 -17.06 14.51
C THR A 462 11.01 -17.47 15.28
N ILE A 463 11.49 -18.70 15.08
CA ILE A 463 12.73 -19.21 15.69
C ILE A 463 13.94 -18.61 14.98
N ALA A 464 13.94 -18.59 13.64
CA ALA A 464 14.99 -17.97 12.83
C ALA A 464 15.23 -16.50 13.21
N LYS A 465 14.16 -15.72 13.43
CA LYS A 465 14.26 -14.31 13.88
C LYS A 465 14.98 -14.11 15.22
N LYS A 466 15.11 -15.15 16.05
CA LYS A 466 15.83 -15.07 17.33
C LYS A 466 17.33 -15.19 17.17
N TYR A 467 17.79 -15.65 16.02
CA TYR A 467 19.19 -15.96 15.76
C TYR A 467 19.66 -15.18 14.54
N ASN A 468 20.65 -14.31 14.76
CA ASN A 468 21.08 -13.37 13.75
C ASN A 468 21.63 -14.09 12.50
N GLY A 469 21.09 -13.75 11.34
CA GLY A 469 21.55 -14.26 10.06
C GLY A 469 21.19 -15.72 9.75
N ILE A 470 20.20 -16.29 10.44
CA ILE A 470 19.66 -17.64 10.23
C ILE A 470 18.29 -17.55 9.54
N THR A 471 18.07 -18.37 8.52
CA THR A 471 16.79 -18.45 7.81
C THR A 471 15.93 -19.62 8.30
N PRO A 472 14.60 -19.59 8.08
CA PRO A 472 13.73 -20.74 8.35
C PRO A 472 14.19 -21.99 7.61
N GLU A 473 14.67 -21.83 6.38
CA GLU A 473 15.16 -22.90 5.50
C GLU A 473 16.40 -23.56 6.09
N ASP A 474 17.33 -22.78 6.65
CA ASP A 474 18.51 -23.29 7.35
C ASP A 474 18.10 -24.21 8.51
N ILE A 475 17.16 -23.76 9.35
CA ILE A 475 16.66 -24.53 10.50
C ILE A 475 16.01 -25.85 10.04
N LEU A 476 15.21 -25.81 8.98
CA LEU A 476 14.56 -27.00 8.43
C LEU A 476 15.58 -27.98 7.85
N GLN A 477 16.57 -27.47 7.11
CA GLN A 477 17.62 -28.26 6.49
C GLN A 477 18.51 -28.92 7.55
N TRP A 478 18.98 -28.18 8.56
CA TRP A 478 19.84 -28.71 9.63
C TRP A 478 19.16 -29.79 10.49
N ASN A 479 17.83 -29.81 10.50
CA ASN A 479 17.03 -30.76 11.27
C ASN A 479 16.35 -31.82 10.41
N ASN A 480 16.66 -31.89 9.10
CA ASN A 480 16.04 -32.82 8.14
C ASN A 480 14.50 -32.77 8.13
N ILE A 481 13.93 -31.57 8.23
CA ILE A 481 12.49 -31.34 8.28
C ILE A 481 12.01 -30.84 6.92
N ALA A 482 11.42 -31.73 6.12
CA ALA A 482 10.88 -31.39 4.80
C ALA A 482 9.56 -30.59 4.86
N ASP A 483 8.85 -30.59 6.00
CA ASP A 483 7.59 -29.87 6.19
C ASP A 483 7.58 -29.14 7.54
N ALA A 484 7.60 -27.81 7.50
CA ALA A 484 7.59 -26.93 8.67
C ALA A 484 6.41 -27.15 9.62
N ARG A 485 5.30 -27.74 9.14
CA ARG A 485 4.11 -28.04 9.96
C ARG A 485 4.31 -29.26 10.87
N LYS A 486 5.37 -30.04 10.66
CA LYS A 486 5.70 -31.20 11.49
C LYS A 486 6.48 -30.83 12.75
N ILE A 487 6.82 -29.54 12.94
CA ILE A 487 7.48 -29.06 14.14
C ILE A 487 6.48 -29.01 15.30
N GLN A 488 6.83 -29.66 16.41
CA GLN A 488 5.97 -29.77 17.59
C GLN A 488 6.53 -29.00 18.78
N VAL A 489 5.65 -28.49 19.65
CA VAL A 489 6.04 -27.87 20.92
C VAL A 489 6.81 -28.89 21.77
N GLY A 490 7.96 -28.48 22.29
CA GLY A 490 8.89 -29.34 23.03
C GLY A 490 9.95 -30.02 22.15
N GLN A 491 9.85 -29.95 20.83
CA GLN A 491 10.86 -30.49 19.91
C GLN A 491 12.16 -29.68 20.02
N LYS A 492 13.29 -30.39 19.99
CA LYS A 492 14.62 -29.77 19.95
C LYS A 492 15.06 -29.59 18.50
N LEU A 493 15.46 -28.37 18.14
CA LEU A 493 16.01 -28.01 16.84
C LEU A 493 17.46 -27.60 16.98
N ILE A 494 18.31 -28.17 16.15
CA ILE A 494 19.72 -27.80 15.99
C ILE A 494 19.80 -26.50 15.20
N ILE A 495 20.57 -25.54 15.72
CA ILE A 495 20.80 -24.24 15.10
C ILE A 495 22.30 -23.95 15.13
N TYR A 496 22.88 -23.60 13.99
CA TYR A 496 24.28 -23.18 13.88
C TYR A 496 24.35 -21.65 13.86
N LEU A 497 24.88 -21.06 14.92
CA LEU A 497 25.12 -19.62 14.99
C LEU A 497 26.34 -19.26 14.14
N LYS A 498 26.27 -18.13 13.43
CA LYS A 498 27.41 -17.54 12.71
C LYS A 498 28.43 -16.92 13.65
#